data_AF-A0A6I7WLP2-F1
#
_entry.id   AF-A0A6I7WLP2-F1
#
_cell.length_a   1.000
_cell.length_b   1.000
_cell.length_c   1.000
_cell.angle_alpha   90.00
_cell.angle_beta   90.00
_cell.angle_gamma   90.00
#
_symmetry.space_group_name_H-M   'P 1'
#
loop_
_entity.id
_entity.type
_entity.pdbx_description
1 polymer ?
#
loop_
_entity_poly.entity_id
_entity_poly.type
_entity_poly.pdbx_seq_one_letter_code
_entity_poly.pdbx_strand_id
1 'polypeptide(L)'
;MFKLLNHNAANERMLTIMKQVMPSDIMVFLTPKNDSYNAQVFLSGTEIFVADEKSIPVEALRKINQQNQHQAAINLLQDSSVSIGSNQWATNKTEDGRAIIANDMHLPLAVPNLWYQARLNYPGVSLSGISLPGLPMMIAGSNQHVAWGFTDAKADVLDLVSLTINPDNKNQYQTPSGWKNFKMHSEVIQVKGEPDTRIEVRQTQWGPVSPKLLLGKQFAIQWTLFHPEAVNLSLADNKGHIAWTLTGKFPRRTNFDGAVSVTREQADISWHGMRPTSQYPHVIDPDSGILMTANNRVIAQQNDFLIGHNFANGFRAYRIAELLKSQQTMDKDFLHKIQLDTKTNFYTFYQQLALSALTDKVTATDPLFQELKSALQKWDGYANAESISFGLLVEYRVALANLIFSSYLQQCKAVDKNFHYHWRKMDTPLRLLLTYKIPDTLREAKNIPAGMI
;
A
#
# COMPACT_ATOMS: atom_id res chain seq x y z
N MET A 1 -15.85 -5.10 -5.28
CA MET A 1 -14.66 -4.90 -6.12
C MET A 1 -13.92 -3.61 -5.79
N PHE A 2 -14.54 -2.42 -5.86
CA PHE A 2 -13.86 -1.15 -5.55
C PHE A 2 -13.33 -1.01 -4.11
N LYS A 3 -13.94 -1.69 -3.14
CA LYS A 3 -13.43 -1.80 -1.75
C LYS A 3 -12.07 -2.54 -1.67
N LEU A 4 -11.76 -3.42 -2.63
CA LEU A 4 -10.48 -4.15 -2.70
C LEU A 4 -9.35 -3.29 -3.30
N LEU A 5 -9.71 -2.28 -4.09
CA LEU A 5 -8.77 -1.44 -4.83
C LEU A 5 -8.39 -0.15 -4.09
N ASN A 6 -8.98 0.15 -2.93
CA ASN A 6 -8.68 1.38 -2.22
C ASN A 6 -8.48 1.16 -0.70
N HIS A 7 -7.23 1.17 -0.27
CA HIS A 7 -6.82 1.10 1.13
C HIS A 7 -6.75 2.50 1.80
N ASN A 8 -7.05 3.59 1.07
CA ASN A 8 -6.83 4.96 1.55
C ASN A 8 -7.64 5.27 2.81
N ALA A 9 -8.89 4.83 2.92
CA ALA A 9 -9.68 5.08 4.14
C ALA A 9 -9.03 4.46 5.38
N ALA A 10 -8.39 3.30 5.26
CA ALA A 10 -7.66 2.68 6.36
C ALA A 10 -6.34 3.40 6.65
N ASN A 11 -5.65 3.89 5.61
CA ASN A 11 -4.42 4.69 5.76
C ASN A 11 -4.73 6.01 6.49
N GLU A 12 -5.73 6.74 6.01
CA GLU A 12 -6.10 8.05 6.54
C GLU A 12 -6.62 7.95 7.98
N ARG A 13 -7.38 6.90 8.33
CA ARG A 13 -7.75 6.60 9.72
C ARG A 13 -6.53 6.37 10.59
N MET A 14 -5.62 5.50 10.16
CA MET A 14 -4.39 5.17 10.90
C MET A 14 -3.57 6.45 11.15
N LEU A 15 -3.32 7.23 10.11
CA LEU A 15 -2.56 8.47 10.19
C LEU A 15 -3.27 9.55 11.02
N THR A 16 -4.60 9.63 10.97
CA THR A 16 -5.38 10.54 11.83
C THR A 16 -5.19 10.19 13.30
N ILE A 17 -5.30 8.91 13.65
CA ILE A 17 -5.10 8.44 15.02
C ILE A 17 -3.68 8.73 15.47
N MET A 18 -2.68 8.36 14.66
CA MET A 18 -1.26 8.63 14.94
C MET A 18 -1.01 10.12 15.19
N LYS A 19 -1.49 10.99 14.30
CA LYS A 19 -1.35 12.46 14.41
C LYS A 19 -1.95 13.01 15.70
N GLN A 20 -3.03 12.42 16.22
CA GLN A 20 -3.66 12.88 17.45
C GLN A 20 -2.86 12.49 18.70
N VAL A 21 -2.22 11.32 18.73
CA VAL A 21 -1.69 10.76 19.97
C VAL A 21 -0.18 10.78 20.09
N MET A 22 0.55 10.91 18.97
CA MET A 22 2.00 10.74 18.97
C MET A 22 2.75 11.97 18.47
N PRO A 23 3.98 12.21 18.97
CA PRO A 23 4.88 13.22 18.43
C PRO A 23 5.06 13.11 16.91
N SER A 24 5.13 14.26 16.23
CA SER A 24 5.19 14.32 14.76
C SER A 24 6.43 13.64 14.19
N ASP A 25 7.56 13.73 14.88
CA ASP A 25 8.82 13.10 14.49
C ASP A 25 8.74 11.56 14.53
N ILE A 26 8.10 10.98 15.55
CA ILE A 26 7.82 9.54 15.61
C ILE A 26 6.84 9.13 14.50
N MET A 27 5.77 9.91 14.28
CA MET A 27 4.83 9.62 13.19
C MET A 27 5.54 9.59 11.84
N VAL A 28 6.35 10.60 11.53
CA VAL A 28 7.13 10.67 10.28
C VAL A 28 8.11 9.51 10.17
N PHE A 29 8.83 9.18 11.25
CA PHE A 29 9.75 8.06 11.29
C PHE A 29 9.07 6.72 11.01
N LEU A 30 7.92 6.46 11.64
CA LEU A 30 7.13 5.25 11.42
C LEU A 30 6.42 5.24 10.06
N THR A 31 6.26 6.37 9.39
CA THR A 31 5.55 6.46 8.10
C THR A 31 6.44 7.01 6.98
N PRO A 32 7.61 6.38 6.70
CA PRO A 32 8.54 6.87 5.70
C PRO A 32 7.87 6.91 4.33
N LYS A 33 8.06 8.02 3.61
CA LYS A 33 7.49 8.22 2.27
C LYS A 33 8.11 7.29 1.21
N ASN A 34 9.35 6.88 1.42
CA ASN A 34 10.15 6.11 0.47
C ASN A 34 10.94 4.97 1.17
N ASP A 35 11.59 4.11 0.38
CA ASP A 35 12.49 3.06 0.84
C ASP A 35 13.69 2.91 -0.12
N SER A 36 14.71 2.16 0.30
CA SER A 36 15.95 2.01 -0.46
C SER A 36 15.78 1.33 -1.82
N TYR A 37 14.71 0.56 -2.01
CA TYR A 37 14.42 -0.10 -3.29
C TYR A 37 13.69 0.85 -4.25
N ASN A 38 12.65 1.53 -3.75
CA ASN A 38 11.88 2.52 -4.52
C ASN A 38 12.78 3.65 -5.07
N ALA A 39 13.77 4.08 -4.28
CA ALA A 39 14.74 5.10 -4.69
C ALA A 39 15.53 4.77 -5.97
N GLN A 40 15.55 3.51 -6.40
CA GLN A 40 16.33 3.03 -7.54
C GLN A 40 15.51 2.79 -8.82
N VAL A 41 14.17 2.92 -8.75
CA VAL A 41 13.24 2.45 -9.81
C VAL A 41 12.16 3.46 -10.17
N PHE A 42 12.46 4.75 -10.09
CA PHE A 42 11.58 5.78 -10.62
C PHE A 42 11.50 5.71 -12.15
N LEU A 43 10.29 5.89 -12.69
CA LEU A 43 10.06 6.10 -14.12
C LEU A 43 10.40 7.52 -14.55
N SER A 44 10.27 8.50 -13.64
CA SER A 44 10.62 9.89 -13.87
C SER A 44 11.13 10.56 -12.60
N GLY A 45 12.22 11.33 -12.75
CA GLY A 45 12.91 12.02 -11.68
C GLY A 45 13.74 11.08 -10.79
N THR A 46 14.39 11.65 -9.78
CA THR A 46 15.17 10.91 -8.78
C THR A 46 14.91 11.47 -7.37
N GLU A 47 14.96 10.61 -6.38
CA GLU A 47 15.01 11.00 -4.96
C GLU A 47 16.17 10.27 -4.31
N ILE A 48 17.02 11.02 -3.61
CA ILE A 48 18.01 10.41 -2.73
C ILE A 48 17.29 9.99 -1.46
N PHE A 49 17.21 8.68 -1.24
CA PHE A 49 16.71 8.15 0.01
C PHE A 49 17.87 8.02 1.00
N VAL A 50 17.85 8.86 2.04
CA VAL A 50 18.74 8.75 3.19
C VAL A 50 17.88 8.36 4.39
N ALA A 51 18.13 7.17 4.92
CA ALA A 51 17.56 6.68 6.16
C ALA A 51 18.72 6.06 6.93
N ASP A 52 19.18 6.79 7.94
CA ASP A 52 20.37 6.48 8.74
C ASP A 52 20.08 6.70 10.23
N GLU A 53 21.10 6.59 11.08
CA GLU A 53 20.97 6.78 12.53
C GLU A 53 20.34 8.13 12.89
N LYS A 54 20.68 9.21 12.16
CA LYS A 54 20.18 10.58 12.40
C LYS A 54 18.69 10.72 12.10
N SER A 55 18.13 9.78 11.33
CA SER A 55 16.70 9.73 11.02
C SER A 55 15.87 9.21 12.20
N ILE A 56 16.49 8.60 13.22
CA ILE A 56 15.80 8.04 14.38
C ILE A 56 15.48 9.17 15.39
N PRO A 57 14.19 9.38 15.77
CA PRO A 57 13.81 10.38 16.76
C PRO A 57 14.09 9.87 18.19
N VAL A 58 15.38 9.76 18.54
CA VAL A 58 15.88 9.08 19.74
C VAL A 58 15.19 9.57 21.02
N GLU A 59 15.15 10.88 21.24
CA GLU A 59 14.60 11.48 22.47
C GLU A 59 13.11 11.16 22.64
N ALA A 60 12.33 11.31 21.55
CA ALA A 60 10.91 11.02 21.57
C ALA A 60 10.64 9.52 21.79
N LEU A 61 11.39 8.63 21.13
CA LEU A 61 11.24 7.18 21.30
C LEU A 61 11.59 6.74 22.72
N ARG A 62 12.67 7.27 23.32
CA ARG A 62 13.04 6.98 24.72
C ARG A 62 11.93 7.34 25.68
N LYS A 63 11.36 8.54 25.53
CA LYS A 63 10.27 9.02 26.39
C LYS A 63 9.06 8.09 26.34
N ILE A 64 8.62 7.71 25.14
CA ILE A 64 7.45 6.82 24.98
C ILE A 64 7.76 5.41 25.50
N ASN A 65 8.96 4.89 25.24
CA ASN A 65 9.34 3.58 25.76
C ASN A 65 9.35 3.54 27.28
N GLN A 66 9.94 4.54 27.95
CA GLN A 66 9.95 4.60 29.41
C GLN A 66 8.53 4.60 29.99
N GLN A 67 7.58 5.26 29.34
CA GLN A 67 6.16 5.25 29.74
C GLN A 67 5.49 3.88 29.55
N ASN A 68 5.91 3.13 28.54
CA ASN A 68 5.26 1.88 28.12
C ASN A 68 6.08 0.61 28.42
N GLN A 69 7.21 0.72 29.14
CA GLN A 69 8.17 -0.37 29.39
C GLN A 69 7.52 -1.62 30.01
N HIS A 70 6.44 -1.45 30.79
CA HIS A 70 5.73 -2.54 31.48
C HIS A 70 4.52 -3.11 30.73
N GLN A 71 4.12 -2.51 29.60
CA GLN A 71 2.91 -2.93 28.89
C GLN A 71 3.20 -4.10 27.94
N ALA A 72 2.40 -5.17 27.95
CA ALA A 72 2.59 -6.33 27.07
C ALA A 72 2.58 -5.95 25.57
N ALA A 73 3.34 -6.68 24.75
CA ALA A 73 3.28 -6.48 23.30
C ALA A 73 1.89 -6.87 22.80
N ILE A 74 1.38 -6.15 21.81
CA ILE A 74 0.04 -6.37 21.25
C ILE A 74 0.12 -6.56 19.74
N ASN A 75 -0.82 -7.34 19.20
CA ASN A 75 -0.94 -7.52 17.76
C ASN A 75 -1.48 -6.23 17.13
N LEU A 76 -0.57 -5.49 16.50
CA LEU A 76 -0.86 -4.19 15.87
C LEU A 76 -0.89 -4.29 14.36
N LEU A 77 -0.09 -5.20 13.81
CA LEU A 77 -0.11 -5.50 12.39
C LEU A 77 -1.42 -6.20 12.05
N GLN A 78 -2.05 -5.74 10.97
CA GLN A 78 -3.14 -6.48 10.38
C GLN A 78 -2.55 -7.73 9.73
N ASP A 79 -3.10 -8.90 10.07
CA ASP A 79 -2.73 -10.18 9.46
C ASP A 79 -2.96 -10.08 7.95
N SER A 80 -1.87 -9.94 7.19
CA SER A 80 -1.91 -9.82 5.74
C SER A 80 -1.83 -11.22 5.14
N SER A 81 -2.81 -12.06 5.45
CA SER A 81 -2.91 -13.41 4.88
C SER A 81 -3.10 -13.41 3.35
N VAL A 82 -3.26 -12.24 2.74
CA VAL A 82 -3.27 -12.08 1.28
C VAL A 82 -2.39 -10.88 0.89
N SER A 83 -1.23 -11.17 0.29
CA SER A 83 -0.42 -10.15 -0.38
C SER A 83 -1.14 -9.67 -1.64
N ILE A 84 -1.76 -8.49 -1.57
CA ILE A 84 -2.37 -7.82 -2.72
C ILE A 84 -1.30 -6.96 -3.40
N GLY A 85 -1.09 -7.23 -4.68
CA GLY A 85 -0.10 -6.57 -5.53
C GLY A 85 -0.49 -6.68 -6.99
N SER A 86 0.29 -6.08 -7.87
CA SER A 86 0.24 -6.33 -9.30
C SER A 86 1.61 -6.01 -9.86
N ASN A 87 2.01 -6.70 -10.91
CA ASN A 87 3.20 -6.33 -11.66
C ASN A 87 2.82 -6.05 -13.11
N GLN A 88 3.60 -5.17 -13.73
CA GLN A 88 3.54 -4.93 -15.14
C GLN A 88 4.87 -4.37 -15.64
N TRP A 89 5.23 -4.73 -16.86
CA TRP A 89 6.33 -4.09 -17.58
C TRP A 89 6.07 -4.08 -19.08
N ALA A 90 6.64 -3.09 -19.75
CA ALA A 90 6.67 -2.97 -21.20
C ALA A 90 8.11 -2.70 -21.65
N THR A 91 8.50 -3.31 -22.76
CA THR A 91 9.84 -3.17 -23.33
C THR A 91 9.76 -3.20 -24.85
N ASN A 92 10.59 -2.38 -25.51
CA ASN A 92 10.83 -2.47 -26.95
C ASN A 92 12.21 -3.06 -27.28
N LYS A 93 12.92 -3.56 -26.26
CA LYS A 93 14.20 -4.28 -26.40
C LYS A 93 13.97 -5.71 -26.86
N THR A 94 13.42 -5.88 -28.04
CA THR A 94 13.15 -7.16 -28.69
C THR A 94 13.99 -7.28 -29.95
N GLU A 95 14.20 -8.51 -30.44
CA GLU A 95 15.05 -8.76 -31.61
C GLU A 95 14.55 -8.03 -32.87
N ASP A 96 13.24 -7.85 -33.00
CA ASP A 96 12.60 -7.19 -34.14
C ASP A 96 12.10 -5.76 -33.83
N GLY A 97 12.43 -5.21 -32.66
CA GLY A 97 12.07 -3.86 -32.24
C GLY A 97 10.60 -3.65 -31.87
N ARG A 98 9.76 -4.69 -31.92
CA ARG A 98 8.35 -4.59 -31.47
C ARG A 98 8.27 -4.52 -29.96
N ALA A 99 7.27 -3.80 -29.45
CA ALA A 99 7.03 -3.73 -28.02
C ALA A 99 6.32 -4.99 -27.50
N ILE A 100 6.69 -5.44 -26.30
CA ILE A 100 5.97 -6.45 -25.54
C ILE A 100 5.56 -5.85 -24.20
N ILE A 101 4.31 -6.09 -23.80
CA ILE A 101 3.79 -5.81 -22.45
C ILE A 101 3.46 -7.13 -21.75
N ALA A 102 3.84 -7.26 -20.48
CA ALA A 102 3.42 -8.36 -19.61
C ALA A 102 2.78 -7.79 -18.34
N ASN A 103 1.73 -8.46 -17.84
CA ASN A 103 0.93 -8.01 -16.71
C ASN A 103 0.36 -9.19 -15.93
N ASP A 104 0.46 -9.14 -14.60
CA ASP A 104 -0.09 -10.11 -13.65
C ASP A 104 -0.66 -9.37 -12.44
N MET A 105 -1.99 -9.36 -12.34
CA MET A 105 -2.73 -8.65 -11.28
C MET A 105 -3.04 -9.59 -10.11
N HIS A 106 -2.48 -9.30 -8.93
CA HIS A 106 -2.64 -10.14 -7.74
C HIS A 106 -3.83 -9.66 -6.89
N LEU A 107 -4.90 -10.45 -6.93
CA LEU A 107 -6.09 -10.29 -6.11
C LEU A 107 -6.30 -11.56 -5.28
N PRO A 108 -7.12 -11.50 -4.20
CA PRO A 108 -7.49 -12.70 -3.47
C PRO A 108 -8.06 -13.78 -4.41
N LEU A 109 -7.63 -15.02 -4.21
CA LEU A 109 -8.18 -16.17 -4.93
C LEU A 109 -9.64 -16.37 -4.48
N ALA A 110 -10.55 -16.44 -5.44
CA ALA A 110 -11.98 -16.62 -5.22
C ALA A 110 -12.56 -17.56 -6.27
N VAL A 111 -13.68 -18.20 -5.94
CA VAL A 111 -14.46 -19.02 -6.85
C VAL A 111 -15.87 -18.41 -6.98
N PRO A 112 -16.31 -18.02 -8.19
CA PRO A 112 -15.56 -18.02 -9.45
C PRO A 112 -14.41 -16.99 -9.44
N ASN A 113 -13.39 -17.22 -10.27
CA ASN A 113 -12.29 -16.28 -10.45
C ASN A 113 -12.79 -14.94 -11.03
N LEU A 114 -12.13 -13.85 -10.64
CA LEU A 114 -12.56 -12.51 -11.03
C LEU A 114 -12.28 -12.20 -12.51
N TRP A 115 -11.11 -12.60 -13.00
CA TRP A 115 -10.65 -12.29 -14.35
C TRP A 115 -11.17 -13.30 -15.37
N TYR A 116 -11.96 -12.83 -16.32
CA TYR A 116 -12.56 -13.65 -17.36
C TYR A 116 -11.90 -13.37 -18.70
N GLN A 117 -11.32 -14.39 -19.34
CA GLN A 117 -10.75 -14.23 -20.67
C GLN A 117 -11.87 -14.05 -21.70
N ALA A 118 -11.75 -13.01 -22.54
CA ALA A 118 -12.75 -12.69 -23.53
C ALA A 118 -12.12 -12.21 -24.85
N ARG A 119 -12.87 -12.39 -25.93
CA ARG A 119 -12.63 -11.75 -27.22
C ARG A 119 -13.92 -11.08 -27.68
N LEU A 120 -13.85 -9.79 -28.01
CA LEU A 120 -14.98 -9.00 -28.49
C LEU A 120 -14.70 -8.60 -29.94
N ASN A 121 -15.52 -9.06 -30.88
CA ASN A 121 -15.41 -8.70 -32.29
C ASN A 121 -16.72 -8.04 -32.74
N TYR A 122 -16.63 -6.81 -33.24
CA TYR A 122 -17.74 -6.06 -33.84
C TYR A 122 -17.19 -5.20 -34.98
N PRO A 123 -18.02 -4.63 -35.89
CA PRO A 123 -17.52 -3.94 -37.07
C PRO A 123 -16.45 -2.88 -36.74
N GLY A 124 -15.26 -3.06 -37.29
CA GLY A 124 -14.12 -2.17 -37.07
C GLY A 124 -13.35 -2.35 -35.75
N VAL A 125 -13.73 -3.29 -34.88
CA VAL A 125 -13.06 -3.51 -33.60
C VAL A 125 -12.86 -4.99 -33.29
N SER A 126 -11.65 -5.34 -32.88
CA SER A 126 -11.29 -6.67 -32.37
C SER A 126 -10.48 -6.51 -31.09
N LEU A 127 -11.08 -6.84 -29.94
CA LEU A 127 -10.44 -6.82 -28.64
C LEU A 127 -10.17 -8.24 -28.15
N SER A 128 -8.99 -8.50 -27.58
CA SER A 128 -8.66 -9.77 -26.95
C SER A 128 -7.91 -9.54 -25.64
N GLY A 129 -8.27 -10.27 -24.58
CA GLY A 129 -7.62 -10.13 -23.28
C GLY A 129 -8.47 -10.66 -22.13
N ILE A 130 -8.41 -9.96 -21.00
CA ILE A 130 -9.18 -10.26 -19.79
C ILE A 130 -10.16 -9.13 -19.46
N SER A 131 -11.34 -9.55 -19.04
CA SER A 131 -12.48 -8.72 -18.68
C SER A 131 -13.00 -9.14 -17.30
N LEU A 132 -14.07 -8.47 -16.86
CA LEU A 132 -14.81 -8.77 -15.65
C LEU A 132 -16.21 -9.25 -16.04
N PRO A 133 -16.71 -10.36 -15.47
CA PRO A 133 -18.08 -10.78 -15.68
C PRO A 133 -19.07 -9.63 -15.41
N GLY A 134 -19.92 -9.32 -16.40
CA GLY A 134 -20.92 -8.26 -16.31
C GLY A 134 -20.47 -6.86 -16.77
N LEU A 135 -19.20 -6.67 -17.19
CA LEU A 135 -18.73 -5.41 -17.76
C LEU A 135 -18.42 -5.53 -19.26
N PRO A 136 -18.88 -4.61 -20.13
CA PRO A 136 -18.57 -4.61 -21.56
C PRO A 136 -17.20 -3.96 -21.84
N MET A 137 -16.20 -4.21 -20.99
CA MET A 137 -14.90 -3.56 -21.05
C MET A 137 -13.77 -4.58 -20.98
N MET A 138 -12.73 -4.37 -21.80
CA MET A 138 -11.50 -5.14 -21.74
C MET A 138 -10.53 -4.47 -20.76
N ILE A 139 -10.29 -5.13 -19.64
CA ILE A 139 -9.57 -4.56 -18.48
C ILE A 139 -8.06 -4.55 -18.71
N ALA A 140 -7.52 -5.63 -19.29
CA ALA A 140 -6.19 -5.68 -19.88
C ALA A 140 -6.27 -6.52 -21.16
N GLY A 141 -5.55 -6.14 -22.21
CA GLY A 141 -5.68 -6.80 -23.51
C GLY A 141 -5.06 -6.03 -24.65
N SER A 142 -5.53 -6.30 -25.86
CA SER A 142 -5.09 -5.62 -27.08
C SER A 142 -6.24 -5.45 -28.07
N ASN A 143 -6.13 -4.42 -28.91
CA ASN A 143 -7.01 -4.17 -30.05
C ASN A 143 -6.32 -4.40 -31.42
N GLN A 144 -5.24 -5.19 -31.47
CA GLN A 144 -4.33 -5.40 -32.61
C GLN A 144 -3.39 -4.22 -32.95
N HIS A 145 -3.71 -3.01 -32.51
CA HIS A 145 -2.88 -1.83 -32.72
C HIS A 145 -2.12 -1.42 -31.47
N VAL A 146 -2.75 -1.57 -30.31
CA VAL A 146 -2.22 -1.26 -28.99
C VAL A 146 -2.53 -2.42 -28.05
N ALA A 147 -1.64 -2.69 -27.11
CA ALA A 147 -1.82 -3.57 -25.97
C ALA A 147 -1.72 -2.77 -24.67
N TRP A 148 -2.48 -3.16 -23.65
CA TRP A 148 -2.51 -2.47 -22.36
C TRP A 148 -2.67 -3.41 -21.17
N GLY A 149 -2.17 -2.94 -20.05
CA GLY A 149 -2.33 -3.50 -18.72
C GLY A 149 -2.39 -2.39 -17.68
N PHE A 150 -2.55 -2.77 -16.42
CA PHE A 150 -2.45 -1.81 -15.32
C PHE A 150 -1.99 -2.46 -14.02
N THR A 151 -1.58 -1.59 -13.10
CA THR A 151 -1.36 -1.90 -11.70
C THR A 151 -2.06 -0.84 -10.84
N ASP A 152 -2.40 -1.18 -9.61
CA ASP A 152 -2.91 -0.19 -8.64
C ASP A 152 -1.78 0.81 -8.30
N ALA A 153 -2.00 2.09 -8.64
CA ALA A 153 -1.08 3.19 -8.41
C ALA A 153 -0.99 3.65 -6.94
N LYS A 154 -1.78 3.06 -6.04
CA LYS A 154 -1.91 3.47 -4.63
C LYS A 154 -2.29 4.95 -4.50
N ALA A 155 -3.14 5.40 -5.42
CA ALA A 155 -3.54 6.77 -5.58
C ALA A 155 -4.44 7.24 -4.42
N ASP A 156 -4.10 8.38 -3.81
CA ASP A 156 -4.89 9.09 -2.81
C ASP A 156 -6.04 9.85 -3.46
N VAL A 157 -7.15 9.13 -3.62
CA VAL A 157 -8.37 9.58 -4.28
C VAL A 157 -9.62 9.56 -3.37
N LEU A 158 -9.41 9.43 -2.05
CA LEU A 158 -10.48 9.37 -1.05
C LEU A 158 -10.06 10.20 0.15
N ASP A 159 -10.98 11.00 0.70
CA ASP A 159 -10.80 11.71 1.96
C ASP A 159 -11.92 11.41 2.95
N LEU A 160 -11.58 11.41 4.23
CA LEU A 160 -12.50 11.35 5.36
C LEU A 160 -12.76 12.76 5.90
N VAL A 161 -14.00 13.20 5.80
CA VAL A 161 -14.44 14.50 6.31
C VAL A 161 -15.05 14.32 7.68
N SER A 162 -14.36 14.77 8.73
CA SER A 162 -14.87 14.73 10.11
C SER A 162 -16.09 15.66 10.24
N LEU A 163 -17.18 15.15 10.81
CA LEU A 163 -18.46 15.85 10.91
C LEU A 163 -18.70 16.36 12.32
N THR A 164 -19.07 17.63 12.42
CA THR A 164 -19.68 18.21 13.62
C THR A 164 -21.19 18.14 13.48
N ILE A 165 -21.83 17.44 14.42
CA ILE A 165 -23.28 17.25 14.46
C ILE A 165 -23.90 18.39 15.25
N ASN A 166 -25.02 18.93 14.78
CA ASN A 166 -25.73 19.97 15.53
C ASN A 166 -26.20 19.40 16.88
N PRO A 167 -25.79 20.01 18.02
CA PRO A 167 -26.21 19.55 19.35
C PRO A 167 -27.72 19.62 19.57
N ASP A 168 -28.39 20.59 18.93
CA ASP A 168 -29.85 20.81 19.04
C ASP A 168 -30.65 19.99 18.03
N ASN A 169 -30.02 19.50 16.96
CA ASN A 169 -30.67 18.70 15.93
C ASN A 169 -29.72 17.67 15.31
N LYS A 170 -29.79 16.42 15.78
CA LYS A 170 -28.93 15.32 15.31
C LYS A 170 -29.04 15.00 13.81
N ASN A 171 -30.07 15.52 13.12
CA ASN A 171 -30.23 15.38 11.67
C ASN A 171 -29.51 16.47 10.86
N GLN A 172 -28.71 17.31 11.52
CA GLN A 172 -27.91 18.35 10.90
C GLN A 172 -26.42 18.19 11.15
N TYR A 173 -25.62 18.65 10.19
CA TYR A 173 -24.17 18.74 10.30
C TYR A 173 -23.68 20.13 9.89
N GLN A 174 -22.54 20.54 10.45
CA GLN A 174 -21.94 21.84 10.17
C GLN A 174 -21.32 21.86 8.76
N THR A 175 -21.54 22.95 8.04
CA THR A 175 -20.89 23.28 6.76
C THR A 175 -20.36 24.71 6.79
N PRO A 176 -19.57 25.16 5.80
CA PRO A 176 -19.15 26.55 5.72
C PRO A 176 -20.31 27.55 5.59
N SER A 177 -21.47 27.10 5.10
CA SER A 177 -22.69 27.89 5.01
C SER A 177 -23.63 27.74 6.21
N GLY A 178 -23.20 27.09 7.29
CA GLY A 178 -24.00 26.82 8.49
C GLY A 178 -24.52 25.38 8.58
N TRP A 179 -25.50 25.15 9.44
CA TRP A 179 -26.12 23.83 9.65
C TRP A 179 -26.90 23.37 8.41
N LYS A 180 -26.66 22.13 7.98
CA LYS A 180 -27.33 21.52 6.84
C LYS A 180 -27.91 20.17 7.23
N ASN A 181 -29.13 19.89 6.77
CA ASN A 181 -29.77 18.59 7.00
C ASN A 181 -28.99 17.49 6.25
N PHE A 182 -28.88 16.31 6.87
CA PHE A 182 -28.51 15.10 6.14
C PHE A 182 -29.59 14.76 5.10
N LYS A 183 -29.17 14.20 3.96
CA LYS A 183 -30.09 13.45 3.12
C LYS A 183 -30.18 12.02 3.68
N MET A 184 -31.39 11.54 3.89
CA MET A 184 -31.66 10.29 4.60
C MET A 184 -32.35 9.32 3.64
N HIS A 185 -31.85 8.09 3.58
CA HIS A 185 -32.45 7.01 2.80
C HIS A 185 -32.57 5.78 3.69
N SER A 186 -33.75 5.16 3.73
CA SER A 186 -33.93 3.88 4.40
C SER A 186 -33.74 2.77 3.37
N GLU A 187 -32.82 1.85 3.66
CA GLU A 187 -32.57 0.67 2.85
C GLU A 187 -32.97 -0.57 3.63
N VAL A 188 -33.57 -1.53 2.94
CA VAL A 188 -33.95 -2.82 3.52
C VAL A 188 -33.05 -3.89 2.92
N ILE A 189 -32.23 -4.51 3.76
CA ILE A 189 -31.38 -5.65 3.40
C ILE A 189 -32.15 -6.92 3.76
N GLN A 190 -32.61 -7.64 2.73
CA GLN A 190 -33.21 -8.96 2.91
C GLN A 190 -32.12 -9.98 3.27
N VAL A 191 -32.30 -10.67 4.40
CA VAL A 191 -31.31 -11.65 4.90
C VAL A 191 -31.89 -13.04 4.78
N LYS A 192 -31.24 -13.92 4.01
CA LYS A 192 -31.74 -15.28 3.77
C LYS A 192 -31.83 -16.05 5.10
N GLY A 193 -33.03 -16.49 5.46
CA GLY A 193 -33.29 -17.28 6.66
C GLY A 193 -33.41 -16.46 7.96
N GLU A 194 -33.35 -15.13 7.87
CA GLU A 194 -33.41 -14.21 9.01
C GLU A 194 -34.39 -13.06 8.68
N PRO A 195 -34.83 -12.28 9.67
CA PRO A 195 -35.60 -11.06 9.42
C PRO A 195 -34.82 -10.01 8.61
N ASP A 196 -35.54 -9.24 7.81
CA ASP A 196 -34.98 -8.10 7.07
C ASP A 196 -34.27 -7.11 8.00
N THR A 197 -33.06 -6.72 7.62
CA THR A 197 -32.30 -5.68 8.32
C THR A 197 -32.55 -4.33 7.67
N ARG A 198 -33.11 -3.38 8.41
CA ARG A 198 -33.25 -2.01 7.93
C ARG A 198 -32.01 -1.20 8.33
N ILE A 199 -31.45 -0.48 7.36
CA ILE A 199 -30.36 0.46 7.60
C ILE A 199 -30.79 1.87 7.20
N GLU A 200 -30.35 2.85 7.97
CA GLU A 200 -30.52 4.26 7.64
C GLU A 200 -29.21 4.79 7.06
N VAL A 201 -29.24 5.15 5.78
CA VAL A 201 -28.11 5.74 5.07
C VAL A 201 -28.23 7.25 5.15
N ARG A 202 -27.23 7.88 5.77
CA ARG A 202 -27.11 9.34 5.84
C ARG A 202 -26.09 9.81 4.83
N GLN A 203 -26.42 10.88 4.11
CA GLN A 203 -25.55 11.50 3.12
C GLN A 203 -25.34 12.98 3.43
N THR A 204 -24.09 13.41 3.27
CA THR A 204 -23.67 14.81 3.31
C THR A 204 -23.39 15.32 1.90
N GLN A 205 -23.04 16.59 1.76
CA GLN A 205 -22.55 17.13 0.49
C GLN A 205 -21.20 16.57 0.04
N TRP A 206 -20.44 15.93 0.95
CA TRP A 206 -19.16 15.32 0.64
C TRP A 206 -19.27 13.83 0.35
N GLY A 207 -20.41 13.20 0.64
CA GLY A 207 -20.65 11.77 0.44
C GLY A 207 -21.38 11.10 1.61
N PRO A 208 -21.52 9.76 1.58
CA PRO A 208 -22.20 9.02 2.63
C PRO A 208 -21.46 9.11 3.96
N VAL A 209 -22.22 9.16 5.05
CA VAL A 209 -21.69 9.07 6.42
C VAL A 209 -21.24 7.63 6.67
N SER A 210 -20.00 7.46 7.14
CA SER A 210 -19.50 6.15 7.52
C SER A 210 -20.23 5.62 8.75
N PRO A 211 -20.60 4.33 8.77
CA PRO A 211 -21.18 3.70 9.95
C PRO A 211 -20.16 3.51 11.08
N LYS A 212 -18.86 3.47 10.76
CA LYS A 212 -17.78 3.33 11.73
C LYS A 212 -17.31 4.71 12.16
N LEU A 213 -17.23 4.96 13.46
CA LEU A 213 -16.65 6.19 14.01
C LEU A 213 -15.12 6.22 13.82
N LEU A 214 -14.53 7.39 13.96
CA LEU A 214 -13.09 7.62 14.08
C LEU A 214 -12.88 8.56 15.27
N LEU A 215 -12.18 8.11 16.31
CA LEU A 215 -11.92 8.92 17.51
C LEU A 215 -13.23 9.47 18.12
N GLY A 216 -14.28 8.64 18.16
CA GLY A 216 -15.60 9.00 18.66
C GLY A 216 -16.44 9.90 17.73
N LYS A 217 -15.90 10.34 16.59
CA LYS A 217 -16.59 11.24 15.65
C LYS A 217 -17.16 10.50 14.44
N GLN A 218 -18.26 11.03 13.91
CA GLN A 218 -18.80 10.63 12.61
C GLN A 218 -18.00 11.31 11.50
N PHE A 219 -17.92 10.66 10.34
CA PHE A 219 -17.27 11.25 9.17
C PHE A 219 -18.01 10.88 7.89
N ALA A 220 -17.93 11.75 6.89
CA ALA A 220 -18.34 11.46 5.53
C ALA A 220 -17.16 10.90 4.72
N ILE A 221 -17.45 10.00 3.78
CA ILE A 221 -16.48 9.47 2.84
C ILE A 221 -16.62 10.23 1.53
N GLN A 222 -15.62 11.03 1.16
CA GLN A 222 -15.54 11.67 -0.15
C GLN A 222 -14.60 10.87 -1.05
N TRP A 223 -15.12 10.32 -2.14
CA TRP A 223 -14.36 9.40 -3.00
C TRP A 223 -14.55 9.72 -4.48
N THR A 224 -13.45 9.77 -5.24
CA THR A 224 -13.50 10.00 -6.68
C THR A 224 -14.22 8.89 -7.46
N LEU A 225 -14.40 7.69 -6.91
CA LEU A 225 -15.17 6.62 -7.56
C LEU A 225 -16.68 6.87 -7.62
N PHE A 226 -17.18 7.87 -6.89
CA PHE A 226 -18.49 8.43 -7.17
C PHE A 226 -18.52 9.25 -8.47
N HIS A 227 -17.37 9.39 -9.15
CA HIS A 227 -17.25 9.97 -10.48
C HIS A 227 -17.05 8.85 -11.52
N PRO A 228 -17.71 8.91 -12.69
CA PRO A 228 -17.77 7.80 -13.66
C PRO A 228 -16.47 7.35 -14.34
N GLU A 229 -15.31 7.96 -14.09
CA GLU A 229 -14.15 7.92 -15.02
C GLU A 229 -12.84 7.33 -14.43
N ALA A 230 -12.86 6.55 -13.34
CA ALA A 230 -11.67 6.17 -12.56
C ALA A 230 -10.95 4.85 -12.94
N VAL A 231 -9.74 4.85 -13.56
CA VAL A 231 -8.84 3.65 -13.75
C VAL A 231 -7.33 4.02 -13.77
N ASN A 232 -6.34 3.13 -13.98
CA ASN A 232 -4.92 3.48 -14.32
C ASN A 232 -4.48 2.67 -15.56
N LEU A 233 -3.49 3.11 -16.38
CA LEU A 233 -3.22 2.47 -17.69
C LEU A 233 -1.77 2.54 -18.19
N SER A 234 -1.26 1.45 -18.75
CA SER A 234 -0.05 1.45 -19.58
C SER A 234 -0.33 0.89 -20.96
N LEU A 235 0.44 1.34 -21.95
CA LEU A 235 0.15 1.13 -23.37
C LEU A 235 1.43 0.73 -24.11
N ALA A 236 1.29 -0.13 -25.12
CA ALA A 236 2.32 -0.47 -26.08
C ALA A 236 1.67 -0.60 -27.47
N ASP A 237 2.30 -0.11 -28.55
CA ASP A 237 1.71 -0.16 -29.88
C ASP A 237 2.44 -1.09 -30.87
N ASN A 238 1.83 -1.29 -32.04
CA ASN A 238 2.37 -2.13 -33.10
C ASN A 238 3.56 -1.50 -33.86
N LYS A 239 3.99 -0.29 -33.48
CA LYS A 239 5.17 0.40 -34.01
C LYS A 239 6.35 0.39 -33.02
N GLY A 240 6.22 -0.29 -31.89
CA GLY A 240 7.29 -0.43 -30.91
C GLY A 240 7.33 0.68 -29.85
N HIS A 241 6.30 1.54 -29.80
CA HIS A 241 6.20 2.57 -28.77
C HIS A 241 5.68 1.98 -27.45
N ILE A 242 6.20 2.47 -26.33
CA ILE A 242 5.75 2.11 -24.98
C ILE A 242 5.44 3.37 -24.16
N ALA A 243 4.34 3.33 -23.41
CA ALA A 243 3.90 4.46 -22.60
C ALA A 243 3.28 4.05 -21.26
N TRP A 244 3.40 4.93 -20.28
CA TRP A 244 2.79 4.81 -18.96
C TRP A 244 2.09 6.12 -18.59
N THR A 245 0.89 6.05 -18.01
CA THR A 245 0.23 7.19 -17.37
C THR A 245 -0.75 6.75 -16.28
N LEU A 246 -1.21 7.72 -15.49
CA LEU A 246 -2.34 7.52 -14.59
C LEU A 246 -3.64 7.69 -15.36
N THR A 247 -4.69 6.99 -14.97
CA THR A 247 -6.05 7.33 -15.39
C THR A 247 -6.87 7.69 -14.17
N GLY A 248 -8.16 7.93 -14.37
CA GLY A 248 -9.05 8.32 -13.30
C GLY A 248 -8.96 9.77 -12.88
N LYS A 249 -9.62 10.09 -11.76
CA LYS A 249 -9.73 11.45 -11.25
C LYS A 249 -8.94 11.59 -9.97
N PHE A 250 -8.13 12.63 -9.90
CA PHE A 250 -7.40 13.05 -8.72
C PHE A 250 -7.99 14.36 -8.20
N PRO A 251 -8.32 14.46 -6.90
CA PRO A 251 -8.87 15.70 -6.36
C PRO A 251 -7.81 16.80 -6.35
N ARG A 252 -8.24 18.02 -6.65
CA ARG A 252 -7.42 19.22 -6.40
C ARG A 252 -7.73 19.71 -4.99
N ARG A 253 -6.88 19.35 -4.03
CA ARG A 253 -7.01 19.72 -2.62
C ARG A 253 -6.47 21.13 -2.36
N THR A 254 -7.09 21.85 -1.44
CA THR A 254 -6.65 23.18 -0.96
C THR A 254 -6.45 23.13 0.55
N ASN A 255 -5.29 23.58 1.04
CA ASN A 255 -4.92 23.62 2.46
C ASN A 255 -4.86 22.26 3.20
N PHE A 256 -4.81 21.14 2.46
CA PHE A 256 -4.52 19.81 3.01
C PHE A 256 -4.06 18.84 1.89
N ASP A 257 -3.44 17.72 2.26
CA ASP A 257 -2.84 16.76 1.33
C ASP A 257 -3.58 15.40 1.24
N GLY A 258 -4.61 15.18 2.06
CA GLY A 258 -5.38 13.94 2.13
C GLY A 258 -4.78 12.85 3.01
N ALA A 259 -3.63 13.11 3.67
CA ALA A 259 -3.00 12.09 4.52
C ALA A 259 -3.79 11.79 5.81
N VAL A 260 -4.54 12.77 6.32
CA VAL A 260 -5.34 12.66 7.54
C VAL A 260 -6.71 13.26 7.34
N SER A 261 -7.68 12.82 8.14
CA SER A 261 -9.03 13.38 8.14
C SER A 261 -9.02 14.84 8.57
N VAL A 262 -9.92 15.61 7.99
CA VAL A 262 -10.06 17.05 8.23
C VAL A 262 -11.52 17.41 8.50
N THR A 263 -11.73 18.43 9.31
CA THR A 263 -13.03 19.13 9.35
C THR A 263 -13.12 20.08 8.17
N ARG A 264 -14.34 20.35 7.69
CA ARG A 264 -14.58 21.25 6.56
C ARG A 264 -15.64 22.30 6.89
N GLU A 265 -15.55 22.81 8.10
CA GLU A 265 -16.40 23.89 8.60
C GLU A 265 -15.95 25.24 8.04
N GLN A 266 -14.66 25.39 7.73
CA GLN A 266 -14.11 26.51 6.98
C GLN A 266 -13.99 26.13 5.50
N ALA A 267 -14.23 27.09 4.62
CA ALA A 267 -14.32 26.85 3.17
C ALA A 267 -12.94 26.58 2.50
N ASP A 268 -11.86 26.93 3.18
CA ASP A 268 -10.50 26.89 2.67
C ASP A 268 -9.90 25.47 2.62
N ILE A 269 -10.47 24.52 3.39
CA ILE A 269 -10.14 23.08 3.30
C ILE A 269 -11.20 22.36 2.47
N SER A 270 -10.91 22.12 1.18
CA SER A 270 -11.89 21.49 0.27
C SER A 270 -11.27 20.86 -0.98
N TRP A 271 -12.10 20.13 -1.73
CA TRP A 271 -11.81 19.77 -3.11
C TRP A 271 -12.25 20.89 -4.03
N HIS A 272 -11.29 21.54 -4.69
CA HIS A 272 -11.56 22.55 -5.71
C HIS A 272 -11.62 21.90 -7.10
N GLY A 273 -12.51 20.92 -7.26
CA GLY A 273 -12.64 20.10 -8.47
C GLY A 273 -11.58 19.00 -8.59
N MET A 274 -11.39 18.51 -9.82
CA MET A 274 -10.41 17.47 -10.14
C MET A 274 -9.24 18.06 -10.90
N ARG A 275 -8.07 17.42 -10.79
CA ARG A 275 -6.89 17.78 -11.58
C ARG A 275 -7.15 17.48 -13.07
N PRO A 276 -6.80 18.41 -13.97
CA PRO A 276 -6.90 18.17 -15.41
C PRO A 276 -5.90 17.08 -15.83
N THR A 277 -6.27 16.27 -16.83
CA THR A 277 -5.44 15.17 -17.33
C THR A 277 -4.11 15.64 -17.91
N SER A 278 -4.02 16.89 -18.38
CA SER A 278 -2.77 17.53 -18.82
C SER A 278 -1.71 17.65 -17.71
N GLN A 279 -2.10 17.55 -16.43
CA GLN A 279 -1.16 17.53 -15.30
C GLN A 279 -0.71 16.12 -14.92
N TYR A 280 -1.24 15.07 -15.57
CA TYR A 280 -0.96 13.71 -15.14
C TYR A 280 0.43 13.33 -15.59
N PRO A 281 1.26 12.75 -14.70
CA PRO A 281 2.56 12.29 -15.10
C PRO A 281 2.40 11.20 -16.15
N HIS A 282 3.24 11.26 -17.17
CA HIS A 282 3.32 10.26 -18.21
C HIS A 282 4.77 10.10 -18.64
N VAL A 283 5.09 8.90 -19.11
CA VAL A 283 6.39 8.58 -19.69
C VAL A 283 6.12 7.86 -21.01
N ILE A 284 6.76 8.32 -22.08
CA ILE A 284 6.66 7.77 -23.44
C ILE A 284 8.08 7.49 -23.89
N ASP A 285 8.32 6.28 -24.40
CA ASP A 285 9.60 5.82 -24.97
C ASP A 285 10.83 6.23 -24.13
N PRO A 286 10.94 5.74 -22.88
CA PRO A 286 12.09 6.09 -22.04
C PRO A 286 13.39 5.57 -22.67
N ASP A 287 14.50 6.30 -22.50
CA ASP A 287 15.84 5.93 -23.02
C ASP A 287 16.28 4.51 -22.62
N SER A 288 15.79 4.02 -21.47
CA SER A 288 16.06 2.66 -20.98
C SER A 288 15.45 1.56 -21.87
N GLY A 289 14.46 1.90 -22.71
CA GLY A 289 13.60 0.97 -23.44
C GLY A 289 12.69 0.14 -22.53
N ILE A 290 12.53 0.52 -21.26
CA ILE A 290 11.85 -0.27 -20.23
C ILE A 290 10.91 0.62 -19.41
N LEU A 291 9.64 0.22 -19.33
CA LEU A 291 8.65 0.73 -18.37
C LEU A 291 8.25 -0.40 -17.43
N MET A 292 8.09 -0.11 -16.15
CA MET A 292 7.69 -1.13 -15.18
C MET A 292 7.00 -0.52 -13.96
N THR A 293 6.05 -1.25 -13.39
CA THR A 293 5.33 -0.87 -12.18
C THR A 293 4.99 -2.09 -11.34
N ALA A 294 5.08 -1.95 -10.03
CA ALA A 294 4.75 -3.00 -9.07
C ALA A 294 3.98 -2.43 -7.86
N ASN A 295 3.05 -1.49 -8.10
CA ASN A 295 2.40 -0.65 -7.07
C ASN A 295 3.35 0.21 -6.22
N ASN A 296 4.60 0.29 -6.67
CA ASN A 296 5.69 1.03 -6.06
C ASN A 296 5.52 2.53 -6.38
N ARG A 297 6.33 3.38 -5.75
CA ARG A 297 6.34 4.80 -6.10
C ARG A 297 7.10 4.95 -7.41
N VAL A 298 6.45 5.46 -8.45
CA VAL A 298 7.02 5.51 -9.82
C VAL A 298 7.43 6.91 -10.27
N ILE A 299 7.00 7.96 -9.56
CA ILE A 299 7.36 9.35 -9.83
C ILE A 299 7.95 9.99 -8.56
N ALA A 300 9.08 10.67 -8.71
CA ALA A 300 9.70 11.46 -7.64
C ALA A 300 8.80 12.64 -7.19
N GLN A 301 8.91 13.05 -5.93
CA GLN A 301 8.16 14.11 -5.25
C GLN A 301 8.48 15.52 -5.76
N GLN A 302 9.32 15.64 -6.79
CA GLN A 302 9.62 16.92 -7.42
C GLN A 302 8.43 17.46 -8.24
N ASN A 303 7.39 16.66 -8.44
CA ASN A 303 6.16 17.05 -9.12
C ASN A 303 5.08 17.46 -8.10
N ASP A 304 4.40 18.60 -8.32
CA ASP A 304 3.22 19.08 -7.56
C ASP A 304 1.99 18.15 -7.63
N PHE A 305 2.15 16.99 -8.27
CA PHE A 305 1.14 15.96 -8.42
C PHE A 305 1.32 14.87 -7.36
N LEU A 306 0.58 15.01 -6.26
CA LEU A 306 0.50 13.97 -5.23
C LEU A 306 -0.34 12.80 -5.75
N ILE A 307 0.33 11.69 -6.07
CA ILE A 307 -0.34 10.45 -6.44
C ILE A 307 -0.96 9.82 -5.20
N GLY A 308 -0.19 9.61 -4.14
CA GLY A 308 -0.65 9.04 -2.87
C GLY A 308 0.46 8.96 -1.82
N HIS A 309 0.17 8.33 -0.68
CA HIS A 309 1.05 8.35 0.50
C HIS A 309 1.68 6.99 0.83
N ASN A 310 0.91 5.90 0.71
CA ASN A 310 1.31 4.56 1.17
C ASN A 310 1.50 3.56 0.00
N PHE A 311 2.48 3.83 -0.88
CA PHE A 311 2.92 2.91 -1.94
C PHE A 311 3.47 1.60 -1.38
N ALA A 312 3.43 0.53 -2.19
CA ALA A 312 4.07 -0.73 -1.84
C ALA A 312 5.59 -0.57 -1.62
N ASN A 313 6.16 -1.44 -0.79
CA ASN A 313 7.61 -1.57 -0.68
C ASN A 313 8.22 -1.80 -2.06
N GLY A 314 9.34 -1.14 -2.34
CA GLY A 314 9.95 -1.12 -3.67
C GLY A 314 10.60 -2.43 -4.10
N PHE A 315 10.74 -3.45 -3.25
CA PHE A 315 11.52 -4.65 -3.56
C PHE A 315 11.08 -5.38 -4.83
N ARG A 316 9.78 -5.61 -5.04
CA ARG A 316 9.28 -6.23 -6.27
C ARG A 316 9.66 -5.42 -7.50
N ALA A 317 9.53 -4.10 -7.40
CA ALA A 317 9.89 -3.23 -8.49
C ALA A 317 11.41 -3.26 -8.78
N TYR A 318 12.22 -3.14 -7.72
CA TYR A 318 13.66 -3.30 -7.81
C TYR A 318 14.07 -4.61 -8.49
N ARG A 319 13.47 -5.74 -8.09
CA ARG A 319 13.79 -7.07 -8.64
C ARG A 319 13.41 -7.20 -10.12
N ILE A 320 12.23 -6.72 -10.50
CA ILE A 320 11.80 -6.70 -11.91
C ILE A 320 12.75 -5.82 -12.73
N ALA A 321 13.11 -4.63 -12.23
CA ALA A 321 14.02 -3.73 -12.92
C ALA A 321 15.43 -4.31 -13.05
N GLU A 322 15.93 -5.00 -12.02
CA GLU A 322 17.21 -5.71 -12.04
C GLU A 322 17.26 -6.77 -13.15
N LEU A 323 16.21 -7.60 -13.25
CA LEU A 323 16.10 -8.64 -14.29
C LEU A 323 15.96 -8.03 -15.70
N LEU A 324 15.08 -7.05 -15.88
CA LEU A 324 14.93 -6.38 -17.18
C LEU A 324 16.24 -5.68 -17.59
N LYS A 325 16.98 -5.07 -16.67
CA LYS A 325 18.25 -4.40 -17.01
C LYS A 325 19.39 -5.38 -17.28
N SER A 326 19.31 -6.63 -16.80
CA SER A 326 20.36 -7.63 -17.04
C SER A 326 20.31 -8.24 -18.44
N GLN A 327 19.27 -7.95 -19.23
CA GLN A 327 19.05 -8.53 -20.55
C GLN A 327 19.07 -7.43 -21.62
N GLN A 328 19.89 -7.60 -22.67
CA GLN A 328 19.96 -6.65 -23.78
C GLN A 328 18.78 -6.79 -24.75
N THR A 329 18.41 -8.03 -25.06
CA THR A 329 17.30 -8.40 -25.96
C THR A 329 16.40 -9.40 -25.27
N MET A 330 15.09 -9.13 -25.24
CA MET A 330 14.09 -9.88 -24.50
C MET A 330 13.04 -10.47 -25.44
N ASP A 331 12.52 -11.63 -25.06
CA ASP A 331 11.38 -12.26 -25.71
C ASP A 331 10.28 -12.56 -24.68
N LYS A 332 9.16 -13.11 -25.16
CA LYS A 332 8.02 -13.47 -24.30
C LYS A 332 8.40 -14.48 -23.21
N ASP A 333 9.34 -15.40 -23.47
CA ASP A 333 9.69 -16.48 -22.56
C ASP A 333 10.54 -15.94 -21.41
N PHE A 334 11.44 -14.99 -21.70
CA PHE A 334 12.17 -14.24 -20.68
C PHE A 334 11.23 -13.43 -19.80
N LEU A 335 10.29 -12.67 -20.38
CA LEU A 335 9.32 -11.91 -19.59
C LEU A 335 8.45 -12.85 -18.74
N HIS A 336 8.03 -13.99 -19.27
CA HIS A 336 7.28 -14.99 -18.50
C HIS A 336 8.10 -15.52 -17.30
N LYS A 337 9.40 -15.76 -17.46
CA LYS A 337 10.28 -16.15 -16.34
C LYS A 337 10.34 -15.10 -15.23
N ILE A 338 10.26 -13.81 -15.56
CA ILE A 338 10.18 -12.74 -14.55
C ILE A 338 8.90 -12.87 -13.72
N GLN A 339 7.76 -13.23 -14.32
CA GLN A 339 6.50 -13.45 -13.58
C GLN A 339 6.59 -14.61 -12.59
N LEU A 340 7.49 -15.57 -12.84
CA LEU A 340 7.71 -16.75 -12.00
C LEU A 340 8.89 -16.57 -11.02
N ASP A 341 9.52 -15.39 -10.96
CA ASP A 341 10.65 -15.14 -10.07
C ASP A 341 10.21 -15.16 -8.59
N THR A 342 10.80 -16.06 -7.82
CA THR A 342 10.57 -16.20 -6.37
C THR A 342 11.74 -15.67 -5.54
N LYS A 343 12.76 -15.06 -6.16
CA LYS A 343 13.95 -14.59 -5.43
C LYS A 343 13.60 -13.39 -4.54
N THR A 344 13.99 -13.44 -3.27
CA THR A 344 13.63 -12.43 -2.27
C THR A 344 14.73 -12.07 -1.28
N ASN A 345 15.81 -11.46 -1.77
CA ASN A 345 16.88 -10.91 -0.93
C ASN A 345 16.41 -9.85 0.09
N PHE A 346 15.18 -9.36 -0.02
CA PHE A 346 14.53 -8.56 1.02
C PHE A 346 14.64 -9.19 2.42
N TYR A 347 14.54 -10.53 2.53
CA TYR A 347 14.57 -11.23 3.81
C TYR A 347 15.97 -11.56 4.33
N THR A 348 17.04 -11.28 3.56
CA THR A 348 18.43 -11.51 3.99
C THR A 348 18.77 -10.75 5.28
N PHE A 349 18.25 -9.52 5.44
CA PHE A 349 18.42 -8.78 6.70
C PHE A 349 17.87 -9.55 7.90
N TYR A 350 16.65 -10.08 7.79
CA TYR A 350 15.98 -10.81 8.88
C TYR A 350 16.65 -12.16 9.13
N GLN A 351 17.14 -12.83 8.09
CA GLN A 351 17.93 -14.05 8.21
C GLN A 351 19.21 -13.80 9.00
N GLN A 352 19.98 -12.78 8.63
CA GLN A 352 21.23 -12.43 9.33
C GLN A 352 20.96 -12.04 10.78
N LEU A 353 19.91 -11.25 11.02
CA LEU A 353 19.51 -10.87 12.36
C LEU A 353 19.14 -12.09 13.21
N ALA A 354 18.29 -12.99 12.70
CA ALA A 354 17.91 -14.23 13.40
C ALA A 354 19.11 -15.12 13.69
N LEU A 355 20.01 -15.31 12.71
CA LEU A 355 21.23 -16.11 12.88
C LEU A 355 22.18 -15.50 13.91
N SER A 356 22.27 -14.18 14.00
CA SER A 356 23.07 -13.49 15.03
C SER A 356 22.51 -13.68 16.44
N ALA A 357 21.20 -13.84 16.55
CA ALA A 357 20.48 -14.06 17.80
C ALA A 357 20.61 -15.53 18.29
N LEU A 358 20.66 -16.49 17.35
CA LEU A 358 20.86 -17.93 17.59
C LEU A 358 22.34 -18.28 17.88
N THR A 359 22.88 -17.66 18.93
CA THR A 359 24.21 -17.96 19.46
C THR A 359 24.29 -19.39 19.99
N ASP A 360 25.51 -19.94 20.12
CA ASP A 360 25.69 -21.31 20.61
C ASP A 360 25.13 -21.50 22.04
N LYS A 361 25.15 -20.43 22.85
CA LYS A 361 24.49 -20.41 24.16
C LYS A 361 22.99 -20.59 24.03
N VAL A 362 22.34 -19.90 23.08
CA VAL A 362 20.90 -19.99 22.85
C VAL A 362 20.54 -21.36 22.27
N THR A 363 21.27 -21.83 21.27
CA THR A 363 20.97 -23.12 20.65
C THR A 363 21.21 -24.32 21.57
N ALA A 364 22.07 -24.17 22.59
CA ALA A 364 22.24 -25.18 23.63
C ALA A 364 21.06 -25.27 24.62
N THR A 365 20.17 -24.26 24.67
CA THR A 365 19.02 -24.27 25.61
C THR A 365 17.85 -25.12 25.13
N ASP A 366 17.68 -25.28 23.82
CA ASP A 366 16.57 -26.02 23.22
C ASP A 366 17.00 -26.55 21.83
N PRO A 367 16.87 -27.87 21.55
CA PRO A 367 17.13 -28.44 20.23
C PRO A 367 16.41 -27.72 19.08
N LEU A 368 15.21 -27.16 19.33
CA LEU A 368 14.46 -26.40 18.33
C LEU A 368 15.25 -25.21 17.81
N PHE A 369 16.03 -24.51 18.66
CA PHE A 369 16.85 -23.38 18.22
C PHE A 369 18.00 -23.81 17.31
N GLN A 370 18.55 -25.00 17.52
CA GLN A 370 19.56 -25.57 16.63
C GLN A 370 18.97 -25.98 15.27
N GLU A 371 17.75 -26.52 15.27
CA GLU A 371 17.00 -26.81 14.04
C GLU A 371 16.69 -25.53 13.27
N LEU A 372 16.20 -24.49 13.95
CA LEU A 372 15.92 -23.18 13.36
C LEU A 372 17.20 -22.57 12.75
N LYS A 373 18.33 -22.58 13.48
CA LYS A 373 19.62 -22.09 12.96
C LYS A 373 20.02 -22.83 11.69
N SER A 374 19.89 -24.15 11.69
CA SER A 374 20.21 -25.01 10.54
C SER A 374 19.29 -24.74 9.34
N ALA A 375 17.99 -24.56 9.56
CA ALA A 375 17.03 -24.23 8.51
C ALA A 375 17.33 -22.85 7.91
N LEU A 376 17.59 -21.85 8.74
CA LEU A 376 17.90 -20.49 8.29
C LEU A 376 19.23 -20.42 7.53
N GLN A 377 20.26 -21.18 7.93
CA GLN A 377 21.53 -21.26 7.19
C GLN A 377 21.38 -21.87 5.79
N LYS A 378 20.42 -22.78 5.62
CA LYS A 378 20.13 -23.45 4.33
C LYS A 378 19.24 -22.63 3.40
N TRP A 379 18.66 -21.53 3.87
CA TRP A 379 17.79 -20.73 3.02
C TRP A 379 18.57 -20.14 1.85
N ASP A 380 18.08 -20.42 0.65
CA ASP A 380 18.72 -20.13 -0.64
C ASP A 380 18.38 -18.73 -1.20
N GLY A 381 17.58 -17.96 -0.47
CA GLY A 381 17.12 -16.64 -0.89
C GLY A 381 15.81 -16.65 -1.68
N TYR A 382 15.12 -17.79 -1.83
CA TYR A 382 13.89 -17.90 -2.61
C TYR A 382 12.64 -18.14 -1.73
N ALA A 383 11.51 -17.59 -2.18
CA ALA A 383 10.17 -17.76 -1.62
C ALA A 383 9.43 -18.94 -2.28
N ASN A 384 10.12 -20.08 -2.41
CA ASN A 384 9.52 -21.28 -3.00
C ASN A 384 8.46 -21.86 -2.06
N ALA A 385 7.43 -22.51 -2.62
CA ALA A 385 6.31 -23.06 -1.85
C ALA A 385 6.73 -24.06 -0.75
N GLU A 386 7.85 -24.75 -0.95
CA GLU A 386 8.41 -25.75 -0.04
C GLU A 386 9.40 -25.15 0.98
N SER A 387 9.69 -23.85 0.89
CA SER A 387 10.70 -23.18 1.72
C SER A 387 10.17 -22.89 3.13
N ILE A 388 10.39 -23.82 4.05
CA ILE A 388 10.10 -23.65 5.48
C ILE A 388 10.84 -22.41 6.03
N SER A 389 12.11 -22.23 5.66
CA SER A 389 12.93 -21.12 6.11
C SER A 389 12.35 -19.76 5.70
N PHE A 390 11.78 -19.65 4.50
CA PHE A 390 11.10 -18.44 4.08
C PHE A 390 9.86 -18.15 4.95
N GLY A 391 9.02 -19.16 5.19
CA GLY A 391 7.86 -19.02 6.08
C GLY A 391 8.26 -18.55 7.49
N LEU A 392 9.32 -19.14 8.05
CA LEU A 392 9.87 -18.72 9.34
C LEU A 392 10.34 -17.26 9.34
N LEU A 393 10.98 -16.80 8.26
CA LEU A 393 11.44 -15.41 8.12
C LEU A 393 10.29 -14.41 7.99
N VAL A 394 9.20 -14.80 7.33
CA VAL A 394 7.96 -14.01 7.26
C VAL A 394 7.40 -13.80 8.66
N GLU A 395 7.22 -14.88 9.42
CA GLU A 395 6.69 -14.82 10.78
C GLU A 395 7.63 -14.07 11.73
N TYR A 396 8.94 -14.33 11.67
CA TYR A 396 9.95 -13.64 12.48
C TYR A 396 9.91 -12.12 12.26
N ARG A 397 9.81 -11.68 10.99
CA ARG A 397 9.66 -10.26 10.64
C ARG A 397 8.39 -9.66 11.26
N VAL A 398 7.25 -10.34 11.19
CA VAL A 398 5.98 -9.86 11.76
C VAL A 398 6.05 -9.80 13.28
N ALA A 399 6.61 -10.83 13.92
CA ALA A 399 6.80 -10.88 15.37
C ALA A 399 7.71 -9.74 15.86
N LEU A 400 8.85 -9.51 15.19
CA LEU A 400 9.74 -8.38 15.48
C LEU A 400 9.04 -7.04 15.34
N ALA A 401 8.32 -6.83 14.24
CA ALA A 401 7.60 -5.58 14.00
C ALA A 401 6.53 -5.32 15.07
N ASN A 402 5.75 -6.33 15.44
CA ASN A 402 4.78 -6.23 16.54
C ASN A 402 5.48 -5.93 17.86
N LEU A 403 6.57 -6.63 18.18
CA LEU A 403 7.32 -6.43 19.43
C LEU A 403 7.86 -5.01 19.54
N ILE A 404 8.54 -4.52 18.51
CA ILE A 404 9.20 -3.22 18.51
C ILE A 404 8.18 -2.08 18.43
N PHE A 405 7.23 -2.14 17.49
CA PHE A 405 6.29 -1.04 17.31
C PHE A 405 5.20 -0.97 18.38
N SER A 406 4.94 -2.06 19.13
CA SER A 406 4.00 -2.06 20.25
C SER A 406 4.25 -0.94 21.24
N SER A 407 5.51 -0.72 21.60
CA SER A 407 5.87 0.30 22.59
C SER A 407 5.45 1.71 22.17
N TYR A 408 5.38 1.99 20.86
CA TYR A 408 5.05 3.33 20.35
C TYR A 408 3.58 3.48 19.93
N LEU A 409 2.96 2.39 19.48
CA LEU A 409 1.64 2.41 18.84
C LEU A 409 0.51 1.96 19.78
N GLN A 410 0.80 1.48 20.98
CA GLN A 410 -0.23 1.06 21.93
C GLN A 410 -1.15 2.21 22.35
N GLN A 411 -0.64 3.43 22.45
CA GLN A 411 -1.45 4.65 22.66
C GLN A 411 -2.49 4.87 21.55
N CYS A 412 -2.18 4.50 20.30
CA CYS A 412 -3.14 4.56 19.19
C CYS A 412 -4.29 3.56 19.43
N LYS A 413 -3.97 2.36 19.90
CA LYS A 413 -4.96 1.33 20.26
C LYS A 413 -5.81 1.72 21.47
N ALA A 414 -5.25 2.48 22.40
CA ALA A 414 -5.95 2.98 23.58
C ALA A 414 -7.04 3.99 23.22
N VAL A 415 -6.80 4.87 22.23
CA VAL A 415 -7.81 5.84 21.76
C VAL A 415 -8.77 5.26 20.72
N ASP A 416 -8.35 4.24 19.96
CA ASP A 416 -9.20 3.53 19.01
C ASP A 416 -8.88 2.03 19.01
N LYS A 417 -9.79 1.24 19.57
CA LYS A 417 -9.65 -0.23 19.66
C LYS A 417 -9.54 -0.91 18.29
N ASN A 418 -9.98 -0.26 17.22
CA ASN A 418 -9.87 -0.76 15.84
C ASN A 418 -8.59 -0.30 15.13
N PHE A 419 -7.68 0.39 15.83
CA PHE A 419 -6.40 0.78 15.26
C PHE A 419 -5.58 -0.44 14.83
N HIS A 420 -5.07 -0.40 13.61
CA HIS A 420 -4.08 -1.33 13.06
C HIS A 420 -3.03 -0.53 12.33
N TYR A 421 -1.77 -0.96 12.43
CA TYR A 421 -0.66 -0.37 11.70
C TYR A 421 -0.38 -1.18 10.44
N HIS A 422 -0.40 -0.53 9.28
CA HIS A 422 -0.29 -1.17 7.97
C HIS A 422 0.50 -0.32 6.96
N TRP A 423 1.47 0.46 7.46
CA TRP A 423 2.36 1.20 6.58
C TRP A 423 3.23 0.25 5.76
N ARG A 424 3.16 0.32 4.43
CA ARG A 424 3.76 -0.68 3.53
C ARG A 424 5.29 -0.64 3.47
N LYS A 425 5.88 0.42 4.04
CA LYS A 425 7.34 0.63 4.13
C LYS A 425 7.85 0.54 5.58
N MET A 426 7.12 -0.19 6.44
CA MET A 426 7.49 -0.33 7.86
C MET A 426 8.89 -0.92 8.09
N ASP A 427 9.44 -1.64 7.12
CA ASP A 427 10.78 -2.22 7.18
C ASP A 427 11.87 -1.17 7.28
N THR A 428 11.66 0.02 6.72
CA THR A 428 12.62 1.13 6.81
C THR A 428 12.90 1.49 8.28
N PRO A 429 11.92 1.96 9.08
CA PRO A 429 12.17 2.29 10.48
C PRO A 429 12.50 1.04 11.31
N LEU A 430 11.90 -0.12 11.01
CA LEU A 430 12.19 -1.35 11.74
C LEU A 430 13.66 -1.75 11.61
N ARG A 431 14.21 -1.72 10.40
CA ARG A 431 15.62 -2.05 10.15
C ARG A 431 16.55 -1.05 10.80
N LEU A 432 16.25 0.26 10.74
CA LEU A 432 17.04 1.27 11.45
C LEU A 432 17.12 1.00 12.95
N LEU A 433 15.97 0.77 13.59
CA LEU A 433 15.90 0.46 15.01
C LEU A 433 16.70 -0.81 15.36
N LEU A 434 16.62 -1.85 14.54
CA LEU A 434 17.32 -3.13 14.74
C LEU A 434 18.82 -3.08 14.39
N THR A 435 19.22 -2.20 13.48
CA THR A 435 20.62 -2.00 13.09
C THR A 435 21.37 -1.20 14.15
N TYR A 436 20.82 -0.06 14.57
CA TYR A 436 21.53 0.85 15.47
C TYR A 436 21.33 0.51 16.95
N LYS A 437 20.26 -0.21 17.31
CA LYS A 437 19.98 -0.70 18.68
C LYS A 437 20.22 0.36 19.77
N ILE A 438 19.81 1.61 19.51
CA ILE A 438 20.13 2.75 20.39
C ILE A 438 19.54 2.50 21.79
N PRO A 439 20.32 2.64 22.88
CA PRO A 439 19.84 2.40 24.24
C PRO A 439 18.55 3.15 24.57
N ASP A 440 17.65 2.46 25.26
CA ASP A 440 16.32 2.92 25.68
C ASP A 440 15.33 3.25 24.55
N THR A 441 15.75 3.16 23.28
CA THR A 441 14.87 3.33 22.11
C THR A 441 14.20 2.03 21.69
N LEU A 442 14.68 0.87 22.14
CA LEU A 442 14.00 -0.41 21.97
C LEU A 442 13.34 -0.81 23.28
N ARG A 443 12.30 -1.63 23.18
CA ARG A 443 11.68 -2.25 24.36
C ARG A 443 12.71 -3.11 25.09
N GLU A 444 12.89 -2.87 26.40
CA GLU A 444 13.67 -3.79 27.23
C GLU A 444 12.96 -5.15 27.32
N ALA A 445 13.62 -6.14 26.77
CA ALA A 445 13.25 -7.54 26.83
C ALA A 445 13.48 -8.14 28.23
N LYS A 446 12.96 -7.56 29.32
CA LYS A 446 13.13 -8.18 30.65
C LYS A 446 12.51 -9.58 30.76
N ASN A 447 11.65 -9.97 29.80
CA ASN A 447 11.05 -11.30 29.68
C ASN A 447 11.26 -11.96 28.30
N ILE A 448 12.19 -11.49 27.47
CA ILE A 448 12.55 -12.20 26.24
C ILE A 448 13.93 -12.82 26.48
N PRO A 449 14.12 -14.14 26.27
CA PRO A 449 15.42 -14.77 26.48
C PRO A 449 16.52 -13.98 25.76
N ALA A 450 17.67 -13.81 26.43
CA ALA A 450 18.83 -13.16 25.83
C ALA A 450 19.14 -13.84 24.48
N GLY A 451 19.08 -13.09 23.37
CA GLY A 451 19.27 -13.61 22.02
C GLY A 451 18.04 -13.61 21.10
N MET A 452 17.03 -12.75 21.34
CA MET A 452 15.91 -12.55 20.39
C MET A 452 15.91 -11.19 19.68
N ILE A 453 16.80 -10.25 20.05
CA ILE A 453 16.94 -8.91 19.45
C ILE A 453 18.34 -8.68 18.89
#